data_AF-A0A929GYB5-F1
#
_entry.id   AF-A0A929GYB5-F1
#
_cell.length_a   1.000
_cell.length_b   1.000
_cell.length_c   1.000
_cell.angle_alpha   90.00
_cell.angle_beta   90.00
_cell.angle_gamma   90.00
#
_symmetry.space_group_name_H-M   'P 1'
#
loop_
_entity.id
_entity.type
_entity.pdbx_description
1 polymer ?
#
loop_
_entity_poly.entity_id
_entity_poly.type
_entity_poly.pdbx_seq_one_letter_code
_entity_poly.pdbx_strand_id
1 'polypeptide(L)'
;VNGRIPKYKMLLSGVIVNTFLSALIMLILSLGGPDEIGSAIFWLMGDLGRASWKSIIIILPYIISGALVLYLMSKEMNLLLLGEERAMELGVNIERIKIILFVAASLITGAVVSVCGLIGFVGLIVPHGARLIWGADHRYLLPASMLMGGGFLLFADTIARTIIAPIELPVGVITAIIGGPIFVYLMKRRLHE
;
A
#
# COMPACT_ATOMS: atom_id res chain seq x y z
N VAL A 1 15.56 24.98 -0.20
CA VAL A 1 16.06 25.89 0.86
C VAL A 1 14.81 26.34 1.64
N ASN A 2 14.82 26.22 2.97
CA ASN A 2 13.68 26.25 3.94
C ASN A 2 13.17 24.91 4.48
N GLY A 3 13.95 23.82 4.46
CA GLY A 3 13.64 22.59 5.22
C GLY A 3 12.31 21.86 4.89
N ARG A 4 11.46 22.44 4.05
CA ARG A 4 10.18 21.91 3.60
C ARG A 4 10.43 20.91 2.49
N ILE A 5 9.86 19.71 2.62
CA ILE A 5 9.90 18.72 1.54
C ILE A 5 8.74 19.01 0.58
N PRO A 6 9.00 19.54 -0.63
CA PRO A 6 7.92 19.86 -1.57
C PRO A 6 7.30 18.55 -2.07
N LYS A 7 5.97 18.44 -2.00
CA LYS A 7 5.21 17.23 -2.40
C LYS A 7 5.60 16.72 -3.79
N TYR A 8 5.75 17.64 -4.76
CA TYR A 8 6.17 17.32 -6.12
C TYR A 8 7.56 16.67 -6.19
N LYS A 9 8.52 17.15 -5.38
CA LYS A 9 9.87 16.56 -5.36
C LYS A 9 9.84 15.14 -4.80
N MET A 10 9.07 14.89 -3.73
CA MET A 10 8.89 13.55 -3.19
C MET A 10 8.30 12.58 -4.22
N LEU A 11 7.26 12.99 -4.94
CA LEU A 11 6.64 12.18 -5.99
C LEU A 11 7.63 11.90 -7.12
N LEU A 12 8.32 12.93 -7.62
CA LEU A 12 9.29 12.78 -8.71
C LEU A 12 10.47 11.89 -8.30
N SER A 13 11.01 12.07 -7.09
CA SER A 13 12.06 11.20 -6.55
C SER A 13 11.59 9.75 -6.46
N GLY A 14 10.38 9.50 -5.99
CA GLY A 14 9.80 8.15 -5.93
C GLY A 14 9.69 7.50 -7.32
N VAL A 15 9.22 8.24 -8.32
CA VAL A 15 9.14 7.76 -9.71
C VAL A 15 10.53 7.44 -10.27
N ILE A 16 11.52 8.29 -10.05
CA ILE A 16 12.90 8.07 -10.52
C ILE A 16 13.50 6.81 -9.88
N VAL A 17 13.38 6.65 -8.56
CA VAL A 17 13.88 5.47 -7.84
C VAL A 17 13.17 4.20 -8.32
N ASN A 18 11.85 4.25 -8.51
CA ASN A 18 11.08 3.12 -9.02
C ASN A 18 11.55 2.68 -10.42
N THR A 19 11.75 3.64 -11.34
CA THR A 19 12.23 3.33 -12.69
C THR A 19 13.63 2.73 -12.67
N PHE A 20 14.53 3.28 -11.84
CA PHE A 20 15.88 2.74 -11.67
C PHE A 20 15.88 1.30 -11.12
N LEU A 21 15.12 1.04 -10.06
CA LEU A 21 15.01 -0.30 -9.48
C LEU A 21 14.33 -1.28 -10.45
N SER A 22 13.34 -0.83 -11.21
CA SER A 22 12.69 -1.64 -12.24
C SER A 22 13.68 -2.06 -13.33
N ALA A 23 14.55 -1.14 -13.77
CA ALA A 23 15.61 -1.45 -14.73
C ALA A 23 16.60 -2.47 -14.17
N LEU A 24 16.95 -2.40 -12.88
CA LEU A 24 17.79 -3.40 -12.22
C LEU A 24 17.12 -4.77 -12.15
N ILE A 25 15.82 -4.82 -11.83
CA ILE A 25 15.05 -6.08 -11.86
C ILE A 25 15.09 -6.67 -13.27
N MET A 26 14.83 -5.88 -14.31
CA MET A 26 14.87 -6.35 -15.71
C MET A 26 16.26 -6.84 -16.10
N LEU A 27 17.33 -6.17 -15.67
CA LEU A 27 18.71 -6.64 -15.90
C LEU A 27 18.95 -8.00 -15.24
N ILE A 28 18.58 -8.17 -13.97
CA ILE A 28 18.73 -9.45 -13.27
C ILE A 28 17.94 -10.56 -13.99
N LEU A 29 16.70 -10.29 -14.39
CA LEU A 29 15.89 -11.24 -15.14
C LEU A 29 16.51 -11.61 -16.49
N SER A 30 17.09 -10.64 -17.20
CA SER A 30 17.75 -10.88 -18.50
C SER A 30 18.98 -11.78 -18.41
N LEU A 31 19.59 -11.87 -17.23
CA LEU A 31 20.74 -12.72 -16.94
C LEU A 31 20.33 -14.09 -16.36
N GLY A 32 19.06 -14.29 -15.99
CA GLY A 32 18.54 -15.51 -15.38
C GLY A 32 18.17 -16.58 -16.41
N GLY A 33 18.02 -17.83 -15.93
CA GLY A 33 17.48 -18.91 -16.75
C GLY A 33 15.95 -18.85 -16.90
N PRO A 34 15.36 -19.67 -17.79
CA PRO A 34 13.92 -19.68 -18.05
C PRO A 34 13.06 -19.93 -16.79
N ASP A 35 13.53 -20.81 -15.89
CA ASP A 35 12.79 -21.19 -14.68
C ASP A 35 12.81 -20.06 -13.63
N GLU A 36 13.95 -19.40 -13.45
CA GLU A 36 14.10 -18.25 -12.55
C GLU A 36 13.23 -17.07 -13.00
N ILE A 37 13.17 -16.83 -14.31
CA ILE A 37 12.32 -15.78 -14.90
C ILE A 37 10.84 -16.05 -14.58
N GLY A 38 10.38 -17.29 -14.80
CA GLY A 38 9.00 -17.67 -14.49
C GLY A 38 8.66 -17.44 -13.02
N SER A 39 9.49 -17.96 -12.10
CA SER A 39 9.27 -17.81 -10.66
C SER A 39 9.27 -16.34 -10.20
N ALA A 40 10.17 -15.52 -10.76
CA ALA A 40 10.24 -14.10 -10.43
C ALA A 40 9.04 -13.30 -10.96
N ILE A 41 8.58 -13.59 -12.19
CA ILE A 41 7.37 -12.98 -12.74
C ILE A 41 6.16 -13.33 -11.88
N PHE A 42 5.99 -14.60 -11.50
CA PHE A 42 4.90 -15.01 -10.62
C PHE A 42 4.95 -14.31 -9.26
N TRP A 43 6.14 -14.12 -8.68
CA TRP A 43 6.29 -13.36 -7.43
C TRP A 43 5.92 -11.88 -7.60
N LEU A 44 6.31 -11.26 -8.73
CA LEU A 44 5.95 -9.88 -9.05
C LEU A 44 4.44 -9.68 -9.30
N MET A 45 3.69 -10.74 -9.63
CA MET A 45 2.24 -10.67 -9.80
C MET A 45 1.46 -10.66 -8.47
N GLY A 46 2.12 -10.96 -7.35
CA GLY A 46 1.54 -10.97 -6.02
C GLY A 46 0.70 -12.23 -5.75
N ASP A 47 1.16 -13.04 -4.78
CA ASP A 47 0.57 -14.33 -4.44
C ASP A 47 0.63 -14.61 -2.93
N LEU A 48 -0.42 -15.26 -2.42
CA LEU A 48 -0.52 -15.72 -1.03
C LEU A 48 -0.40 -17.25 -0.91
N GLY A 49 -0.24 -17.99 -2.02
CA GLY A 49 -0.03 -19.43 -2.05
C GLY A 49 1.20 -19.91 -1.27
N ARG A 50 2.25 -19.09 -1.20
CA ARG A 50 3.50 -19.40 -0.46
C ARG A 50 3.49 -18.99 1.03
N ALA A 51 2.35 -18.60 1.57
CA ALA A 51 2.25 -18.15 2.96
C ALA A 51 2.65 -19.25 3.95
N SER A 52 3.45 -18.89 4.96
CA SER A 52 3.84 -19.80 6.05
C SER A 52 3.75 -19.10 7.40
N TRP A 53 3.48 -19.86 8.46
CA TRP A 53 3.47 -19.35 9.83
C TRP A 53 4.80 -18.68 10.21
N LYS A 54 5.92 -19.23 9.75
CA LYS A 54 7.25 -18.65 9.95
C LYS A 54 7.35 -17.25 9.33
N SER A 55 6.91 -17.10 8.07
CA SER A 55 6.90 -15.79 7.39
C SER A 55 6.02 -14.78 8.13
N ILE A 56 4.84 -15.21 8.61
CA ILE A 56 3.92 -14.35 9.37
C ILE A 56 4.56 -13.87 10.67
N ILE A 57 5.13 -14.77 11.47
CA ILE A 57 5.78 -14.43 12.75
C ILE A 57 6.92 -13.44 12.54
N ILE A 58 7.69 -13.58 11.44
CA ILE A 58 8.80 -12.68 11.10
C ILE A 58 8.28 -11.27 10.78
N ILE A 59 7.21 -11.13 10.00
CA ILE A 59 6.71 -9.80 9.58
C ILE A 59 5.84 -9.11 10.63
N LEU A 60 5.21 -9.89 11.52
CA LEU A 60 4.28 -9.39 12.53
C LEU A 60 4.82 -8.24 13.40
N PRO A 61 6.05 -8.29 13.98
CA PRO A 61 6.56 -7.18 14.78
C PRO A 61 6.71 -5.89 13.97
N TYR A 62 7.05 -5.97 12.69
CA TYR A 62 7.16 -4.79 11.80
C TYR A 62 5.78 -4.20 11.49
N ILE A 63 4.78 -5.05 11.27
CA ILE A 63 3.39 -4.63 11.06
C ILE A 63 2.83 -3.97 12.32
N ILE A 64 2.98 -4.60 13.48
CA ILE A 64 2.46 -4.08 14.76
C ILE A 64 3.14 -2.75 15.12
N SER A 65 4.46 -2.67 15.03
CA SER A 65 5.19 -1.44 15.35
C SER A 65 4.83 -0.29 14.40
N GLY A 66 4.77 -0.55 13.08
CA GLY A 66 4.34 0.45 12.12
C GLY A 66 2.89 0.89 12.33
N ALA A 67 1.97 -0.06 12.52
CA ALA A 67 0.56 0.24 12.73
C ALA A 67 0.33 1.04 14.03
N LEU A 68 1.06 0.71 15.10
CA LEU A 68 1.02 1.45 16.35
C LEU A 68 1.52 2.89 16.16
N VAL A 69 2.64 3.08 15.46
CA VAL A 69 3.14 4.43 15.14
C VAL A 69 2.12 5.23 14.34
N LEU A 70 1.52 4.65 13.30
CA LEU A 70 0.48 5.31 12.50
C LEU A 70 -0.75 5.67 13.34
N TYR A 71 -1.19 4.75 14.22
CA TYR A 71 -2.33 4.99 15.09
C TYR A 71 -2.06 6.12 16.10
N LEU A 72 -0.87 6.14 16.71
CA LEU A 72 -0.46 7.21 17.64
C LEU A 72 -0.41 8.57 16.95
N MET A 73 -0.07 8.62 15.66
CA MET A 73 -0.04 9.84 14.85
C MET A 73 -1.40 10.22 14.22
N SER A 74 -2.48 9.52 14.55
CA SER A 74 -3.82 9.75 13.98
C SER A 74 -4.34 11.17 14.21
N LYS A 75 -4.01 11.80 15.34
CA LYS A 75 -4.42 13.18 15.65
C LYS A 75 -3.72 14.16 14.73
N GLU A 76 -2.43 14.01 14.55
CA GLU A 76 -1.58 14.82 13.69
C GLU A 76 -2.01 14.65 12.23
N MET A 77 -2.33 13.42 11.80
CA MET A 77 -2.92 13.16 10.48
C MET A 77 -4.24 13.90 10.26
N ASN A 78 -5.12 13.96 11.28
CA ASN A 78 -6.35 14.75 11.21
C ASN A 78 -6.07 16.25 11.11
N LEU A 79 -5.09 16.77 11.84
CA LEU A 79 -4.70 18.18 11.75
C LEU A 79 -4.15 18.52 10.37
N LEU A 80 -3.40 17.61 9.73
CA LEU A 80 -2.92 17.78 8.37
C LEU A 80 -4.05 17.92 7.33
N LEU A 81 -5.25 17.39 7.59
CA LEU A 81 -6.42 17.57 6.72
C LEU A 81 -6.90 19.03 6.66
N LEU A 82 -6.62 19.82 7.70
CA LEU A 82 -6.97 21.26 7.75
C LEU A 82 -6.01 22.13 6.92
N GLY A 83 -4.95 21.55 6.37
CA GLY A 83 -3.88 22.25 5.66
C GLY A 83 -2.60 22.37 6.47
N GLU A 84 -1.45 22.46 5.78
CA GLU A 84 -0.13 22.47 6.43
C GLU A 84 0.10 23.73 7.28
N GLU A 85 -0.40 24.89 6.84
CA GLU A 85 -0.29 26.15 7.57
C GLU A 85 -1.07 26.09 8.88
N ARG A 86 -2.34 25.66 8.82
CA ARG A 86 -3.20 25.56 10.01
C ARG A 86 -2.70 24.52 11.00
N ALA A 87 -2.20 23.39 10.52
CA ALA A 87 -1.60 22.38 11.38
C ALA A 87 -0.33 22.90 12.09
N MET A 88 0.47 23.72 11.41
CA MET A 88 1.66 24.34 12.00
C MET A 88 1.30 25.36 13.09
N GLU A 89 0.25 26.16 12.88
CA GLU A 89 -0.30 27.07 13.89
C GLU A 89 -0.80 26.33 15.14
N LEU A 90 -1.29 25.10 14.97
CA LEU A 90 -1.73 24.22 16.06
C LEU A 90 -0.57 23.44 16.72
N GLY A 91 0.68 23.80 16.40
CA GLY A 91 1.88 23.25 17.04
C GLY A 91 2.40 21.95 16.43
N VAL A 92 1.86 21.51 15.29
CA VAL A 92 2.32 20.29 14.61
C VAL A 92 3.62 20.57 13.84
N ASN A 93 4.66 19.79 14.15
CA ASN A 93 5.87 19.79 13.33
C ASN A 93 5.65 18.95 12.05
N ILE A 94 5.18 19.61 10.99
CA ILE A 94 4.76 18.99 9.72
C ILE A 94 5.85 18.09 9.12
N GLU A 95 7.09 18.56 9.04
CA GLU A 95 8.18 17.82 8.40
C GLU A 95 8.54 16.56 9.20
N ARG A 96 8.58 16.66 10.53
CA ARG A 96 8.82 15.50 11.40
C ARG A 96 7.71 14.45 11.23
N ILE A 97 6.45 14.89 11.21
CA ILE A 97 5.30 13.98 11.05
C ILE A 97 5.34 13.31 9.67
N LYS A 98 5.61 14.05 8.59
CA LYS A 98 5.76 13.48 7.24
C LYS A 98 6.81 12.36 7.20
N ILE A 99 7.97 12.58 7.82
CA ILE A 99 9.04 11.57 7.88
C ILE A 99 8.59 10.35 8.70
N ILE A 100 8.00 10.54 9.88
CA ILE A 100 7.53 9.43 10.72
C ILE A 100 6.49 8.58 9.97
N LEU A 101 5.50 9.22 9.36
CA LEU A 101 4.45 8.54 8.58
C LEU A 101 5.05 7.79 7.39
N PHE A 102 5.99 8.42 6.66
CA PHE A 102 6.66 7.81 5.52
C PHE A 102 7.44 6.56 5.92
N VAL A 103 8.23 6.63 6.99
CA VAL A 103 9.03 5.50 7.50
C VAL A 103 8.12 4.38 8.00
N ALA A 104 7.09 4.68 8.79
CA ALA A 104 6.16 3.68 9.31
C ALA A 104 5.40 2.97 8.17
N ALA A 105 4.86 3.73 7.20
CA ALA A 105 4.17 3.16 6.05
C ALA A 105 5.11 2.31 5.17
N SER A 106 6.34 2.78 4.95
CA SER A 106 7.36 2.05 4.18
C SER A 106 7.77 0.75 4.87
N LEU A 107 7.89 0.75 6.20
CA LEU A 107 8.22 -0.44 6.99
C LEU A 107 7.15 -1.52 6.85
N ILE A 108 5.87 -1.15 7.03
CA ILE A 108 4.75 -2.09 6.89
C ILE A 108 4.70 -2.61 5.45
N THR A 109 4.76 -1.70 4.46
CA THR A 109 4.67 -2.06 3.05
C THR A 109 5.81 -2.99 2.65
N GLY A 110 7.05 -2.69 3.02
CA GLY A 110 8.21 -3.53 2.75
C GLY A 110 8.12 -4.91 3.39
N ALA A 111 7.68 -4.99 4.65
CA ALA A 111 7.49 -6.26 5.34
C ALA A 111 6.44 -7.14 4.63
N VAL A 112 5.29 -6.57 4.28
CA VAL A 112 4.21 -7.30 3.59
C VAL A 112 4.64 -7.74 2.18
N VAL A 113 5.14 -6.80 1.36
CA VAL A 113 5.55 -7.07 -0.03
C VAL A 113 6.69 -8.09 -0.10
N SER A 114 7.57 -8.15 0.90
CA SER A 114 8.66 -9.15 0.93
C SER A 114 8.15 -10.60 0.99
N VAL A 115 6.92 -10.82 1.49
CA VAL A 115 6.32 -12.14 1.66
C VAL A 115 5.31 -12.44 0.55
N CYS A 116 4.40 -11.52 0.25
CA CYS A 116 3.30 -11.76 -0.69
C CYS A 116 3.54 -11.23 -2.11
N GLY A 117 4.68 -10.59 -2.37
CA GLY A 117 4.90 -9.90 -3.63
C GLY A 117 4.06 -8.62 -3.77
N LEU A 118 3.91 -8.14 -5.00
CA LEU A 118 3.25 -6.86 -5.29
C LEU A 118 1.74 -7.04 -5.39
N ILE A 119 1.00 -6.45 -4.44
CA ILE A 119 -0.47 -6.43 -4.47
C ILE A 119 -0.93 -4.99 -4.64
N GLY A 120 -1.56 -4.71 -5.78
CA GLY A 120 -2.01 -3.37 -6.16
C GLY A 120 -3.42 -3.02 -5.66
N PHE A 121 -3.75 -1.74 -5.73
CA PHE A 121 -5.09 -1.16 -5.54
C PHE A 121 -5.78 -1.31 -4.17
N VAL A 122 -5.43 -2.30 -3.34
CA VAL A 122 -6.02 -2.47 -2.00
C VAL A 122 -5.91 -1.17 -1.18
N GLY A 123 -4.71 -0.59 -1.13
CA GLY A 123 -4.43 0.66 -0.42
C GLY A 123 -5.11 1.91 -0.99
N LEU A 124 -5.67 1.83 -2.21
CA LEU A 124 -6.47 2.90 -2.80
C LEU A 124 -7.96 2.66 -2.55
N ILE A 125 -8.49 1.49 -2.90
CA ILE A 125 -9.92 1.20 -2.83
C ILE A 125 -10.40 1.20 -1.37
N VAL A 126 -9.69 0.49 -0.51
CA VAL A 126 -10.18 0.17 0.84
C VAL A 126 -10.28 1.41 1.72
N PRO A 127 -9.25 2.27 1.85
CA PRO A 127 -9.36 3.47 2.68
C PRO A 127 -10.38 4.48 2.15
N HIS A 128 -10.61 4.52 0.83
CA HIS A 128 -11.65 5.38 0.25
C HIS A 128 -13.05 4.85 0.57
N GLY A 129 -13.27 3.53 0.46
CA GLY A 129 -14.52 2.90 0.88
C GLY A 129 -14.77 3.07 2.38
N ALA A 130 -13.76 2.84 3.21
CA ALA A 130 -13.83 3.05 4.66
C ALA A 130 -14.15 4.51 5.00
N ARG A 131 -13.59 5.48 4.27
CA ARG A 131 -13.87 6.91 4.47
C ARG A 131 -15.32 7.28 4.15
N LEU A 132 -15.95 6.63 3.17
CA LEU A 132 -17.36 6.87 2.85
C LEU A 132 -18.30 6.35 3.94
N ILE A 133 -17.90 5.29 4.67
CA ILE A 133 -18.73 4.65 5.69
C ILE A 133 -18.48 5.25 7.09
N TRP A 134 -17.22 5.42 7.49
CA TRP A 134 -16.82 5.87 8.84
C TRP A 134 -16.33 7.32 8.90
N GLY A 135 -16.24 8.02 7.76
CA GLY A 135 -15.74 9.39 7.70
C GLY A 135 -14.20 9.49 7.64
N ALA A 136 -13.70 10.72 7.71
CA ALA A 136 -12.28 11.04 7.49
C ALA A 136 -11.41 11.07 8.76
N ASP A 137 -11.98 10.79 9.95
CA ASP A 137 -11.20 10.75 11.20
C ASP A 137 -10.29 9.52 11.23
N HIS A 138 -8.98 9.75 11.21
CA HIS A 138 -7.93 8.73 11.18
C HIS A 138 -7.96 7.77 12.39
N ARG A 139 -8.56 8.16 13.53
CA ARG A 139 -8.69 7.27 14.69
C ARG A 139 -9.58 6.07 14.42
N TYR A 140 -10.62 6.26 13.59
CA TYR A 140 -11.54 5.21 13.18
C TYR A 140 -11.18 4.66 11.80
N LEU A 141 -10.74 5.54 10.90
CA LEU A 141 -10.40 5.17 9.54
C LEU A 141 -9.23 4.19 9.46
N LEU A 142 -8.20 4.32 10.31
CA LEU A 142 -7.05 3.41 10.31
C LEU A 142 -7.47 1.98 10.71
N PRO A 143 -8.09 1.72 11.88
CA PRO A 143 -8.59 0.38 12.22
C PRO A 143 -9.60 -0.17 11.22
N ALA A 144 -10.55 0.66 10.75
CA ALA A 144 -11.53 0.24 9.76
C ALA A 144 -10.87 -0.20 8.45
N SER A 145 -9.89 0.57 7.96
CA SER A 145 -9.15 0.23 6.74
C SER A 145 -8.31 -1.03 6.90
N MET A 146 -7.75 -1.29 8.08
CA MET A 146 -7.01 -2.53 8.37
C MET A 146 -7.93 -3.76 8.28
N LEU A 147 -9.10 -3.70 8.93
CA LEU A 147 -10.07 -4.81 8.94
C LEU A 147 -10.70 -5.02 7.56
N MET A 148 -11.16 -3.95 6.92
CA MET A 148 -11.73 -4.02 5.57
C MET A 148 -10.69 -4.47 4.55
N GLY A 149 -9.43 -4.07 4.71
CA GLY A 149 -8.34 -4.45 3.82
C GLY A 149 -8.05 -5.94 3.89
N GLY A 150 -7.95 -6.48 5.11
CA GLY A 150 -7.81 -7.92 5.32
C GLY A 150 -9.01 -8.71 4.76
N GLY A 151 -10.23 -8.24 5.02
CA GLY A 151 -11.44 -8.88 4.49
C GLY A 151 -11.54 -8.84 2.96
N PHE A 152 -11.21 -7.69 2.35
CA PHE A 152 -11.18 -7.54 0.89
C PHE A 152 -10.13 -8.46 0.26
N LEU A 153 -8.93 -8.52 0.85
CA LEU A 153 -7.86 -9.36 0.31
C LEU A 153 -8.18 -10.86 0.47
N LEU A 154 -8.77 -11.27 1.60
CA LEU A 154 -9.25 -12.63 1.80
C LEU A 154 -10.30 -13.03 0.75
N PHE A 155 -11.25 -12.14 0.46
CA PHE A 155 -12.25 -12.36 -0.57
C PHE A 155 -11.63 -12.46 -1.97
N ALA A 156 -10.70 -11.55 -2.30
CA ALA A 156 -9.99 -11.58 -3.58
C ALA A 156 -9.14 -12.85 -3.76
N ASP A 157 -8.45 -13.31 -2.70
CA ASP A 157 -7.65 -14.54 -2.71
C ASP A 157 -8.54 -15.78 -2.89
N THR A 158 -9.68 -15.81 -2.19
CA THR A 158 -10.66 -16.90 -2.34
C THR A 158 -11.14 -17.00 -3.78
N ILE A 159 -11.51 -15.87 -4.39
CA ILE A 159 -11.89 -15.80 -5.81
C ILE A 159 -10.76 -16.30 -6.71
N ALA A 160 -9.52 -15.85 -6.46
CA ALA A 160 -8.35 -16.20 -7.25
C ALA A 160 -8.09 -17.71 -7.28
N ARG A 161 -8.32 -18.39 -6.15
CA ARG A 161 -8.16 -19.85 -6.03
C ARG A 161 -9.32 -20.66 -6.59
N THR A 162 -10.54 -20.11 -6.60
CA THR A 162 -11.74 -20.89 -6.98
C THR A 162 -12.16 -20.76 -8.44
N ILE A 163 -11.90 -19.63 -9.12
CA ILE A 163 -12.49 -19.38 -10.45
C ILE A 163 -11.96 -20.32 -11.55
N ILE A 164 -10.67 -20.67 -11.54
CA ILE A 164 -10.05 -21.55 -12.55
C ILE A 164 -9.37 -22.77 -11.90
N ALA A 165 -9.95 -23.29 -10.81
CA ALA A 165 -9.40 -24.47 -10.14
C ALA A 165 -9.21 -25.63 -11.15
N PRO A 166 -8.04 -26.32 -11.18
CA PRO A 166 -6.98 -26.32 -10.18
C PRO A 166 -5.84 -25.30 -10.39
N ILE A 167 -5.96 -24.38 -11.36
CA ILE A 167 -4.95 -23.35 -11.62
C ILE A 167 -5.13 -22.20 -10.61
N GLU A 168 -4.13 -21.97 -9.77
CA GLU A 168 -4.14 -20.84 -8.83
C GLU A 168 -3.73 -19.54 -9.54
N LEU A 169 -4.64 -18.56 -9.56
CA LEU A 169 -4.35 -17.24 -10.09
C LEU A 169 -3.67 -16.36 -9.02
N PRO A 170 -2.73 -15.48 -9.38
CA PRO A 170 -2.15 -14.53 -8.44
C PRO A 170 -3.21 -13.52 -7.98
N VAL A 171 -3.38 -13.36 -6.67
CA VAL A 171 -4.35 -12.42 -6.08
C VAL A 171 -4.10 -10.97 -6.50
N GLY A 172 -2.85 -10.59 -6.79
CA GLY A 172 -2.50 -9.26 -7.29
C GLY A 172 -3.16 -8.95 -8.64
N VAL A 173 -3.37 -9.96 -9.50
CA VAL A 173 -4.08 -9.81 -10.78
C VAL A 173 -5.57 -9.53 -10.53
N ILE A 174 -6.20 -10.31 -9.65
CA ILE A 174 -7.63 -10.14 -9.32
C ILE A 174 -7.89 -8.76 -8.72
N THR A 175 -7.06 -8.35 -7.76
CA THR A 175 -7.19 -7.02 -7.13
C THR A 175 -6.97 -5.89 -8.13
N ALA A 176 -6.07 -6.04 -9.11
CA ALA A 176 -5.87 -5.05 -10.17
C ALA A 176 -7.05 -4.97 -11.17
N ILE A 177 -7.61 -6.11 -11.59
CA ILE A 177 -8.77 -6.18 -12.48
C ILE A 177 -9.99 -5.50 -11.84
N ILE A 178 -10.19 -5.71 -10.53
CA ILE A 178 -11.27 -5.06 -9.79
C ILE A 178 -10.96 -3.57 -9.56
N GLY A 179 -9.73 -3.27 -9.17
CA GLY A 179 -9.33 -1.94 -8.74
C GLY A 179 -9.19 -0.89 -9.83
N GLY A 180 -8.70 -1.27 -11.01
CA GLY A 180 -8.54 -0.37 -12.15
C GLY A 180 -9.85 0.32 -12.54
N PRO A 181 -10.92 -0.43 -12.87
CA PRO A 181 -12.22 0.14 -13.21
C PRO A 181 -12.84 0.98 -12.09
N ILE A 182 -12.75 0.53 -10.83
CA ILE A 182 -13.27 1.26 -9.67
C ILE A 182 -12.54 2.61 -9.53
N PHE A 183 -11.22 2.62 -9.65
CA PHE A 183 -10.43 3.84 -9.54
C PHE A 183 -10.77 4.85 -10.64
N VAL A 184 -10.88 4.38 -11.89
CA VAL A 184 -11.28 5.23 -13.03
C VAL A 184 -12.68 5.82 -12.80
N TYR A 185 -13.63 5.00 -12.34
CA TYR A 185 -14.98 5.45 -12.03
C TYR A 185 -15.00 6.53 -10.94
N LEU A 186 -14.27 6.32 -9.84
CA LEU A 186 -14.17 7.29 -8.74
C LEU A 186 -13.51 8.61 -9.19
N MET A 187 -12.48 8.53 -10.03
CA MET A 187 -11.80 9.71 -10.57
C MET A 187 -12.73 10.53 -11.47
N LYS A 188 -13.50 9.85 -12.35
CA LYS A 188 -14.48 10.53 -13.21
C LYS A 188 -15.54 11.25 -12.39
N ARG A 189 -16.05 10.62 -11.32
CA ARG A 189 -17.08 11.22 -10.46
C ARG A 189 -16.61 12.50 -9.77
N ARG A 190 -15.38 12.53 -9.25
CA ARG A 190 -14.79 13.73 -8.63
C ARG A 190 -14.45 14.84 -9.63
N LEU A 191 -14.26 14.52 -10.91
CA LEU A 191 -14.04 15.54 -11.94
C LEU A 191 -15.32 16.34 -12.27
N HIS A 192 -16.48 15.84 -11.85
CA HIS A 192 -17.80 16.44 -12.10
C HIS A 192 -18.37 17.18 -10.87
N GLU A 193 -17.66 17.18 -9.74
CA GLU A 193 -17.96 17.98 -8.53
C GLU A 193 -16.96 19.13 -8.40
#